data_AF-Q02B81-F1
#
_entry.id   AF-Q02B81-F1
#
_cell.length_a   1.000
_cell.length_b   1.000
_cell.length_c   1.000
_cell.angle_alpha   90.00
_cell.angle_beta   90.00
_cell.angle_gamma   90.00
#
_symmetry.space_group_name_H-M   'P 1'
#
loop_
_entity.id
_entity.type
_entity.pdbx_description
1 polymer ?
#
loop_
_entity_poly.entity_id
_entity_poly.type
_entity_poly.pdbx_seq_one_letter_code
_entity_poly.pdbx_strand_id
1 'polypeptide(L)'
;MANKQRIRETMKALPTLEYLVERVEAGWKLSAIEWERESAAAPISGNRPVVEEIPFGLRVSDDCSGLVESETERQIIITALDMIVEDRPLSHVAEELNRRGHTTREGKEWTPSALFTLLPRMIQIGPRVFTSDEWVTRKQRLPRVV
;
A
#
# COMPACT_ATOMS: atom_id res chain seq x y z
N MET A 1 -18.79 2.73 -15.74
CA MET A 1 -18.83 2.38 -14.30
C MET A 1 -19.17 3.65 -13.53
N ALA A 2 -20.12 3.62 -12.59
CA ALA A 2 -20.54 4.83 -11.87
C ALA A 2 -19.43 5.27 -10.89
N ASN A 3 -18.94 6.50 -11.04
CA ASN A 3 -17.86 7.05 -10.23
C ASN A 3 -18.42 7.44 -8.85
N LYS A 4 -18.34 6.52 -7.86
CA LYS A 4 -18.92 6.71 -6.52
C LYS A 4 -18.01 7.56 -5.65
N GLN A 5 -18.40 8.81 -5.40
CA GLN A 5 -17.68 9.71 -4.50
C GLN A 5 -18.05 9.43 -3.04
N ARG A 6 -17.08 9.51 -2.12
CA ARG A 6 -17.26 9.38 -0.66
C ARG A 6 -16.51 10.50 0.04
N ILE A 7 -17.09 11.04 1.12
CA ILE A 7 -16.46 12.04 1.99
C ILE A 7 -16.50 11.53 3.43
N ARG A 8 -15.40 11.73 4.17
CA ARG A 8 -15.29 11.48 5.61
C ARG A 8 -14.96 12.81 6.29
N GLU A 9 -15.74 13.17 7.29
CA GLU A 9 -15.62 14.45 7.98
C GLU A 9 -15.50 14.20 9.49
N THR A 10 -14.45 14.75 10.10
CA THR A 10 -14.26 14.70 11.56
C THR A 10 -14.79 15.99 12.16
N MET A 11 -15.79 15.89 13.03
CA MET A 11 -16.42 17.05 13.68
C MET A 11 -16.24 17.00 15.20
N LYS A 12 -16.06 18.17 15.82
CA LYS A 12 -15.94 18.28 17.30
C LYS A 12 -17.27 18.12 18.04
N ALA A 13 -18.39 18.20 17.32
CA ALA A 13 -19.74 18.11 17.86
C ALA A 13 -20.59 17.17 16.99
N LEU A 14 -21.73 16.72 17.54
CA LEU A 14 -22.69 15.94 16.77
C LEU A 14 -23.26 16.78 15.62
N PRO A 15 -23.46 16.20 14.42
CA PRO A 15 -24.12 16.89 13.32
C PRO A 15 -25.53 17.32 13.73
N THR A 16 -25.91 18.55 13.39
CA THR A 16 -27.30 18.99 13.54
C THR A 16 -28.16 18.43 12.42
N LEU A 17 -29.49 18.50 12.58
CA LEU A 17 -30.42 18.06 11.55
C LEU A 17 -30.28 18.89 10.27
N GLU A 18 -30.10 20.21 10.42
CA GLU A 18 -29.93 21.14 9.30
C GLU A 18 -28.70 20.76 8.46
N TYR A 19 -27.57 20.47 9.11
CA TYR A 19 -26.36 20.01 8.44
C TYR A 19 -26.58 18.70 7.66
N LEU A 20 -27.30 17.74 8.24
CA LEU A 20 -27.60 16.48 7.56
C LEU A 20 -28.53 16.70 6.35
N VAL A 21 -29.51 17.60 6.46
CA VAL A 21 -30.40 17.97 5.35
C VAL A 21 -29.59 18.62 4.23
N GLU A 22 -28.72 19.59 4.53
CA GLU A 22 -27.83 20.22 3.55
C GLU A 22 -26.97 19.19 2.80
N ARG A 23 -26.42 18.20 3.53
CA ARG A 23 -25.64 17.11 2.92
C ARG A 23 -26.50 16.25 1.98
N VAL A 24 -27.74 15.93 2.36
CA VAL A 24 -28.68 15.18 1.51
C VAL A 24 -29.08 15.98 0.27
N GLU A 25 -29.37 17.28 0.42
CA GLU A 25 -29.70 18.17 -0.70
C GLU A 25 -28.54 18.33 -1.69
N ALA A 26 -27.30 18.30 -1.20
CA ALA A 26 -26.09 18.25 -2.03
C ALA A 26 -25.83 16.87 -2.67
N GLY A 27 -26.72 15.89 -2.50
CA GLY A 27 -26.65 14.57 -3.12
C GLY A 27 -25.84 13.53 -2.35
N TRP A 28 -25.38 13.84 -1.13
CA TRP A 28 -24.67 12.88 -0.30
C TRP A 28 -25.64 11.94 0.42
N LYS A 29 -25.28 10.66 0.50
CA LYS A 29 -25.99 9.65 1.30
C LYS A 29 -25.16 9.29 2.52
N LEU A 30 -25.76 9.39 3.72
CA LEU A 30 -25.13 8.96 4.96
C LEU A 30 -24.77 7.47 4.84
N SER A 31 -23.48 7.15 5.05
CA SER A 31 -22.95 5.80 4.81
C SER A 31 -22.41 5.10 6.07
N ALA A 32 -22.04 5.86 7.11
CA ALA A 32 -21.58 5.32 8.39
C ALA A 32 -21.69 6.39 9.50
N ILE A 33 -21.77 5.95 10.76
CA ILE A 33 -21.57 6.76 11.97
C ILE A 33 -20.57 6.00 12.84
N GLU A 34 -19.53 6.70 13.30
CA GLU A 34 -18.51 6.14 14.21
C GLU A 34 -18.75 6.67 15.62
N TRP A 35 -18.66 5.77 16.61
CA TRP A 35 -18.89 6.08 18.02
C TRP A 35 -17.62 5.82 18.82
N GLU A 36 -17.18 6.82 19.56
CA GLU A 36 -16.04 6.73 20.47
C GLU A 36 -16.52 6.85 21.92
N ARG A 37 -15.99 6.03 22.82
CA ARG A 37 -16.18 6.16 24.27
C ARG A 37 -14.92 5.72 25.01
N GLU A 38 -14.56 6.42 26.08
CA GLU A 38 -13.54 5.94 27.00
C GLU A 38 -14.06 4.73 27.79
N SER A 39 -13.25 3.67 27.90
CA SER A 39 -13.56 2.51 28.73
C SER A 39 -12.62 2.45 29.93
N ALA A 40 -13.18 2.38 31.14
CA ALA A 40 -12.43 2.36 32.41
C ALA A 40 -11.57 1.09 32.64
N ALA A 41 -11.66 0.09 31.75
CA ALA A 41 -10.80 -1.09 31.75
C ALA A 41 -10.45 -1.45 30.31
N ALA A 42 -9.16 -1.71 30.04
CA ALA A 42 -8.78 -2.41 28.84
C ALA A 42 -9.44 -3.80 28.89
N PRO A 43 -10.20 -4.23 27.86
CA PRO A 43 -10.73 -5.58 27.84
C PRO A 43 -9.55 -6.56 27.92
N ILE A 44 -9.48 -7.29 29.02
CA ILE A 44 -8.54 -8.38 29.21
C ILE A 44 -9.01 -9.51 28.31
N SER A 45 -8.32 -9.68 27.17
CA SER A 45 -8.39 -10.82 26.24
C SER A 45 -9.62 -10.95 25.34
N GLY A 46 -9.37 -11.14 24.04
CA GLY A 46 -10.26 -11.85 23.12
C GLY A 46 -10.34 -11.28 21.71
N ASN A 47 -10.49 -9.95 21.58
CA ASN A 47 -10.91 -9.37 20.30
C ASN A 47 -10.17 -8.08 19.96
N ARG A 48 -8.84 -8.02 20.16
CA ARG A 48 -8.06 -7.07 19.36
C ARG A 48 -8.31 -7.48 17.91
N PRO A 49 -8.87 -6.60 17.07
CA PRO A 49 -8.99 -6.92 15.66
C PRO A 49 -7.60 -7.34 15.19
N VAL A 50 -7.50 -8.50 14.54
CA VAL A 50 -6.26 -8.90 13.88
C VAL A 50 -5.97 -7.78 12.89
N VAL A 51 -4.99 -6.95 13.20
CA VAL A 51 -4.58 -5.86 12.32
C VAL A 51 -3.82 -6.53 11.19
N GLU A 52 -4.48 -6.67 10.03
CA GLU A 52 -3.80 -7.12 8.83
C GLU A 52 -2.73 -6.10 8.44
N GLU A 53 -1.54 -6.61 8.13
CA GLU A 53 -0.46 -5.78 7.65
C GLU A 53 -0.77 -5.30 6.23
N ILE A 54 -0.53 -4.01 5.96
CA ILE A 54 -0.67 -3.45 4.61
C ILE A 54 0.35 -4.13 3.71
N PRO A 55 -0.03 -4.72 2.56
CA PRO A 55 0.94 -5.33 1.66
C PRO A 55 2.01 -4.32 1.18
N PHE A 56 3.26 -4.76 1.05
CA PHE A 56 4.35 -3.91 0.57
C PHE A 56 4.06 -3.41 -0.86
N GLY A 57 4.39 -2.15 -1.13
CA GLY A 57 4.02 -1.44 -2.36
C GLY A 57 2.69 -0.68 -2.27
N LEU A 58 1.97 -0.81 -1.15
CA LEU A 58 0.71 -0.11 -0.90
C LEU A 58 0.79 0.73 0.37
N ARG A 59 0.00 1.80 0.41
CA ARG A 59 -0.27 2.61 1.59
C ARG A 59 -1.77 2.83 1.72
N VAL A 60 -2.22 3.21 2.92
CA VAL A 60 -3.59 3.72 3.10
C VAL A 60 -3.70 5.07 2.39
N SER A 61 -4.80 5.28 1.67
CA SER A 61 -5.12 6.57 1.06
C SER A 61 -5.32 7.65 2.11
N ASP A 62 -5.11 8.92 1.74
CA ASP A 62 -5.18 10.03 2.70
C ASP A 62 -6.60 10.23 3.27
N ASP A 63 -7.62 9.78 2.52
CA ASP A 63 -9.03 9.75 2.93
C ASP A 63 -9.44 8.45 3.65
N CYS A 64 -8.49 7.52 3.87
CA CYS A 64 -8.69 6.19 4.43
C CYS A 64 -9.78 5.36 3.74
N SER A 65 -10.07 5.63 2.45
CA SER A 65 -11.08 4.92 1.68
C SER A 65 -10.60 3.57 1.12
N GLY A 66 -9.29 3.35 1.07
CA GLY A 66 -8.71 2.09 0.62
C GLY A 66 -7.19 2.09 0.62
N LEU A 67 -6.63 1.12 -0.12
CA LEU A 67 -5.19 1.03 -0.37
C LEU A 67 -4.86 1.63 -1.73
N VAL A 68 -3.85 2.49 -1.75
CA VAL A 68 -3.28 3.12 -2.95
C VAL A 68 -1.81 2.77 -3.07
N GLU A 69 -1.23 3.00 -4.25
CA GLU A 69 0.19 2.72 -4.48
C GLU A 69 1.08 3.62 -3.62
N SER A 70 2.09 3.02 -3.01
CA SER A 70 3.18 3.74 -2.36
C SER A 70 4.31 3.90 -3.37
N GLU A 71 4.54 5.12 -3.87
CA GLU A 71 5.52 5.35 -4.94
C GLU A 71 6.92 4.85 -4.56
N THR A 72 7.36 5.14 -3.34
CA THR A 72 8.67 4.70 -2.81
C THR A 72 8.78 3.17 -2.77
N GLU A 73 7.78 2.49 -2.20
CA GLU A 73 7.82 1.03 -2.07
C GLU A 73 7.66 0.34 -3.43
N ARG A 74 6.85 0.92 -4.32
CA ARG A 74 6.69 0.44 -5.69
C ARG A 74 8.01 0.52 -6.45
N GLN A 75 8.75 1.62 -6.32
CA GLN A 75 10.07 1.76 -6.94
C GLN A 75 11.09 0.75 -6.40
N ILE A 76 11.03 0.41 -5.11
CA ILE A 76 11.85 -0.64 -4.51
C ILE A 76 11.55 -1.99 -5.17
N ILE A 77 10.27 -2.35 -5.29
CA ILE A 77 9.89 -3.63 -5.90
C ILE A 77 10.31 -3.69 -7.38
N ILE A 78 10.11 -2.61 -8.13
CA ILE A 78 10.52 -2.54 -9.55
C ILE A 78 12.03 -2.71 -9.67
N THR A 79 12.82 -1.99 -8.87
CA THR A 79 14.28 -2.10 -8.88
C THR A 79 14.75 -3.52 -8.56
N ALA A 80 14.14 -4.15 -7.55
CA ALA A 80 14.48 -5.51 -7.18
C ALA A 80 14.11 -6.52 -8.27
N LEU A 81 12.91 -6.40 -8.86
CA LEU A 81 12.48 -7.24 -9.98
C LEU A 81 13.39 -7.10 -11.19
N ASP A 82 13.74 -5.88 -11.59
CA ASP A 82 14.64 -5.63 -12.72
C ASP A 82 15.97 -6.37 -12.53
N MET A 83 16.57 -6.26 -11.34
CA MET A 83 17.83 -6.93 -11.03
C MET A 83 17.72 -8.45 -10.92
N ILE A 84 16.61 -8.97 -10.38
CA ILE A 84 16.36 -10.42 -10.32
C ILE A 84 16.20 -11.01 -11.72
N VAL A 85 15.53 -10.30 -12.63
CA VAL A 85 15.37 -10.75 -14.02
C VAL A 85 16.68 -10.64 -14.82
N GLU A 86 17.59 -9.75 -14.42
CA GLU A 86 19.00 -9.75 -14.87
C GLU A 86 19.86 -10.86 -14.21
N ASP A 87 19.24 -11.80 -13.48
CA ASP A 87 19.90 -12.92 -12.78
C ASP A 87 20.92 -12.47 -11.72
N ARG A 88 20.71 -11.28 -11.12
CA ARG A 88 21.57 -10.78 -10.04
C ARG A 88 21.22 -11.44 -8.70
N PRO A 89 22.23 -11.81 -7.89
CA PRO A 89 21.99 -12.38 -6.56
C PRO A 89 21.34 -11.35 -5.63
N LEU A 90 20.50 -11.82 -4.69
CA LEU A 90 19.78 -10.95 -3.74
C LEU A 90 20.70 -10.06 -2.88
N SER A 91 21.96 -10.46 -2.66
CA SER A 91 22.97 -9.60 -2.02
C SER A 91 23.22 -8.32 -2.80
N HIS A 92 23.45 -8.43 -4.11
CA HIS A 92 23.65 -7.26 -4.97
C HIS A 92 22.38 -6.40 -5.05
N VAL A 93 21.20 -7.03 -5.04
CA VAL A 93 19.93 -6.30 -5.01
C VAL A 93 19.81 -5.48 -3.72
N ALA A 94 20.12 -6.09 -2.57
CA ALA A 94 20.09 -5.41 -1.27
C ALA A 94 21.08 -4.24 -1.22
N GLU A 95 22.32 -4.46 -1.66
CA GLU A 95 23.36 -3.43 -1.76
C GLU A 95 22.91 -2.26 -2.64
N GLU A 96 22.29 -2.53 -3.79
CA GLU A 96 21.81 -1.50 -4.69
C GLU A 96 20.66 -0.69 -4.09
N LEU A 97 19.73 -1.33 -3.40
CA LEU A 97 18.65 -0.63 -2.69
C LEU A 97 19.19 0.28 -1.59
N ASN A 98 20.15 -0.21 -0.80
CA ASN A 98 20.80 0.57 0.25
C ASN A 98 21.61 1.73 -0.33
N ARG A 99 22.33 1.50 -1.43
CA ARG A 99 23.10 2.54 -2.15
C ARG A 99 22.19 3.66 -2.67
N ARG A 100 20.95 3.34 -3.05
CA ARG A 100 19.92 4.31 -3.44
C ARG A 100 19.25 5.03 -2.26
N GLY A 101 19.62 4.69 -1.02
CA GLY A 101 19.06 5.27 0.19
C GLY A 101 17.68 4.72 0.57
N HIS A 102 17.27 3.58 0.00
CA HIS A 102 16.04 2.93 0.41
C HIS A 102 16.24 2.18 1.72
N THR A 103 15.22 2.21 2.57
CA THR A 103 15.15 1.45 3.82
C THR A 103 13.88 0.61 3.86
N THR A 104 13.86 -0.39 4.74
CA THR A 104 12.65 -1.14 5.06
C THR A 104 11.66 -0.27 5.83
N ARG A 105 10.41 -0.71 6.00
CA ARG A 105 9.42 0.01 6.83
C ARG A 105 9.86 0.22 8.27
N GLU A 106 10.72 -0.64 8.79
CA GLU A 106 11.31 -0.52 10.12
C GLU A 106 12.51 0.46 10.16
N GLY A 107 12.84 1.11 9.03
CA GLY A 107 14.00 1.99 8.90
C GLY A 107 15.34 1.26 8.83
N LYS A 108 15.33 -0.08 8.68
CA LYS A 108 16.55 -0.90 8.58
C LYS A 108 17.05 -0.98 7.15
N GLU A 109 18.33 -1.28 6.99
CA GLU A 109 18.94 -1.63 5.69
C GLU A 109 18.29 -2.88 5.08
N TRP A 110 18.28 -2.92 3.76
CA TRP A 110 17.91 -4.10 2.99
C TRP A 110 18.96 -5.19 3.15
N THR A 111 18.49 -6.41 3.34
CA THR A 111 19.32 -7.63 3.39
C THR A 111 18.74 -8.66 2.43
N PRO A 112 19.51 -9.68 2.01
CA PRO A 112 18.98 -10.79 1.22
C PRO A 112 17.76 -11.45 1.86
N SER A 113 17.77 -11.60 3.19
CA SER A 113 16.66 -12.17 3.95
C SER A 113 15.41 -11.29 3.91
N ALA A 114 15.56 -9.97 4.05
CA ALA A 114 14.44 -9.04 3.94
C ALA A 114 13.83 -9.03 2.52
N LEU A 115 14.68 -9.11 1.49
CA LEU A 115 14.24 -9.25 0.10
C LEU A 115 13.54 -10.59 -0.15
N PHE A 116 14.01 -11.68 0.45
CA PHE A 116 13.37 -12.98 0.33
C PHE A 116 11.92 -12.95 0.82
N THR A 117 11.66 -12.29 1.95
CA THR A 117 10.30 -12.06 2.47
C THR A 117 9.43 -11.25 1.51
N LEU A 118 10.03 -10.42 0.65
CA LEU A 118 9.32 -9.61 -0.33
C LEU A 118 8.96 -10.37 -1.62
N LEU A 119 9.62 -11.50 -1.92
CA LEU A 119 9.41 -12.28 -3.15
C LEU A 119 7.94 -12.65 -3.43
N PRO A 120 7.12 -13.12 -2.46
CA PRO A 120 5.72 -13.42 -2.72
C PRO A 120 4.96 -12.20 -3.26
N ARG A 121 5.28 -11.01 -2.75
CA ARG A 121 4.66 -9.77 -3.22
C ARG A 121 5.12 -9.40 -4.62
N MET A 122 6.39 -9.59 -4.93
CA MET A 122 6.93 -9.39 -6.27
C MET A 122 6.24 -10.29 -7.31
N ILE A 123 5.95 -11.54 -6.97
CA ILE A 123 5.20 -12.47 -7.82
C ILE A 123 3.76 -11.98 -8.04
N GLN A 124 3.09 -11.52 -6.97
CA GLN A 124 1.72 -11.02 -7.07
C GLN A 124 1.59 -9.78 -7.97
N ILE A 125 2.54 -8.84 -7.88
CA ILE A 125 2.45 -7.59 -8.64
C ILE A 125 3.18 -7.64 -9.98
N GLY A 126 4.09 -8.60 -10.14
CA GLY A 126 4.90 -8.80 -11.34
C GLY A 126 4.09 -8.65 -12.61
N PRO A 127 2.99 -9.40 -12.83
CA PRO A 127 2.19 -9.30 -14.05
C PRO A 127 1.73 -7.88 -14.39
N ARG A 128 1.36 -7.06 -13.40
CA ARG A 128 0.92 -5.67 -13.60
C ARG A 128 2.07 -4.73 -13.88
N VAL A 129 3.20 -4.92 -13.18
CA VAL A 129 4.44 -4.17 -13.40
C VAL A 129 5.01 -4.48 -14.79
N PHE A 130 4.97 -5.76 -15.19
CA PHE A 130 5.49 -6.29 -16.44
C PHE A 130 4.62 -5.99 -17.67
N THR A 131 3.38 -5.54 -17.50
CA THR A 131 2.54 -5.05 -18.61
C THR A 131 2.73 -3.58 -18.92
N SER A 132 3.57 -2.85 -18.17
CA SER A 132 3.87 -1.45 -18.47
C SER A 132 4.77 -1.33 -19.70
N ASP A 133 4.63 -0.24 -20.46
CA ASP A 133 5.46 0.05 -21.65
C ASP A 133 6.97 0.08 -21.30
N GLU A 134 7.29 0.43 -20.06
CA GLU A 134 8.64 0.37 -19.51
C GLU A 134 9.21 -1.06 -19.50
N TRP A 135 8.40 -2.06 -19.12
CA TRP A 135 8.84 -3.44 -19.10
C TRP A 135 9.01 -4.02 -20.50
N VAL A 136 8.09 -3.72 -21.43
CA VAL A 136 8.19 -4.19 -22.82
C VAL A 136 9.48 -3.71 -23.46
N THR A 137 9.89 -2.48 -23.18
CA THR A 137 11.17 -1.91 -23.64
C THR A 137 12.37 -2.56 -22.96
N ARG A 138 12.27 -2.94 -21.68
CA ARG A 138 13.35 -3.59 -20.92
C ARG A 138 13.52 -5.08 -21.27
N LYS A 139 12.44 -5.81 -21.54
CA LYS A 139 12.46 -7.23 -21.95
C LYS A 139 13.23 -7.46 -23.25
N GLN A 140 13.31 -6.45 -24.13
CA GLN A 140 14.12 -6.51 -25.34
C GLN A 140 15.63 -6.65 -25.06
N ARG A 141 16.08 -6.30 -23.84
CA ARG A 141 17.49 -6.40 -23.42
C ARG A 141 17.84 -7.71 -22.73
N LEU A 142 16.83 -8.52 -22.39
CA LEU A 142 17.06 -9.79 -21.71
C LEU A 142 17.55 -10.85 -22.70
N PRO A 143 18.55 -11.67 -22.33
CA PRO A 143 19.00 -12.75 -23.18
C PRO A 143 17.83 -13.69 -23.47
N ARG A 144 17.55 -13.89 -24.76
CA ARG A 144 16.57 -14.90 -25.18
C ARG A 144 17.15 -16.26 -24.83
N VAL A 145 16.45 -16.99 -23.96
CA VAL A 145 16.70 -18.42 -23.78
C VAL A 145 16.31 -19.08 -25.09
N VAL A 146 17.30 -19.68 -25.78
CA VAL A 146 17.15 -20.46 -27.01
C VAL A 146 16.77 -21.88 -26.63
#